data_AF-A0A3E0MVW8-F1
#
_entry.id   AF-A0A3E0MVW8-F1
#
_cell.length_a   1.000
_cell.length_b   1.000
_cell.length_c   1.000
_cell.angle_alpha   90.00
_cell.angle_beta   90.00
_cell.angle_gamma   90.00
#
_symmetry.space_group_name_H-M   'P 1'
#
loop_
_entity.id
_entity.type
_entity.pdbx_description
1 polymer ?
#
loop_
_entity_poly.entity_id
_entity_poly.type
_entity_poly.pdbx_seq_one_letter_code
_entity_poly.pdbx_strand_id
1 'polypeptide(L)'
;MAANDMAAKWDEFCDTLKAAGQELTKDHVPQDEQSQAEGLRYLSRMARAALEWYVEFNDAAFPVLYQPAHETIKLGADNPDNIYQKAVIDGRFDYRLSGKRGSIDYISFATSKGSYAENFKQIETGFLDSNSIEIDADGNFEIILSASEQLGNWLPMDTESESLLIRQTFLDRALEAPADIQIQRLDRSAMPEPLTAEKITTDFDKAMAFYRNTIGLFSKWSREIRENPNSLPLW
;
A
#
# COMPACT_ATOMS: atom_id res chain seq x y z
N MET A 1 23.44 3.99 -19.26
CA MET A 1 23.61 4.92 -18.11
C MET A 1 24.99 4.69 -17.52
N ALA A 2 25.71 5.78 -17.26
CA ALA A 2 27.03 5.73 -16.64
C ALA A 2 26.89 5.52 -15.13
N ALA A 3 27.92 4.98 -14.46
CA ALA A 3 27.91 4.81 -12.99
C ALA A 3 27.62 6.11 -12.23
N ASN A 4 27.99 7.26 -12.81
CA ASN A 4 27.68 8.59 -12.26
C ASN A 4 26.17 8.87 -12.16
N ASP A 5 25.35 8.25 -13.02
CA ASP A 5 23.90 8.45 -13.03
C ASP A 5 23.23 7.77 -11.82
N MET A 6 23.75 6.62 -11.37
CA MET A 6 23.20 5.90 -10.22
C MET A 6 23.56 6.57 -8.90
N ALA A 7 24.79 7.09 -8.79
CA ALA A 7 25.19 7.88 -7.63
C ALA A 7 24.34 9.16 -7.50
N ALA A 8 24.11 9.87 -8.62
CA ALA A 8 23.26 11.05 -8.63
C ALA A 8 21.80 10.74 -8.22
N LYS A 9 21.25 9.60 -8.67
CA LYS A 9 19.90 9.16 -8.27
C LYS A 9 19.81 8.86 -6.77
N TRP A 10 20.86 8.25 -6.22
CA TRP A 10 20.96 8.02 -4.78
C TRP A 10 21.04 9.32 -3.99
N ASP A 11 21.87 10.28 -4.45
CA ASP A 11 21.97 11.60 -3.83
C ASP A 11 20.61 12.33 -3.84
N GLU A 12 19.87 12.26 -4.95
CA GLU A 12 18.51 12.83 -5.05
C GLU A 12 17.53 12.22 -4.03
N PHE A 13 17.61 10.91 -3.82
CA PHE A 13 16.81 10.23 -2.79
C PHE A 13 17.17 10.72 -1.39
N CYS A 14 18.47 10.81 -1.06
CA CYS A 14 18.93 11.34 0.22
C CYS A 14 18.51 12.79 0.44
N ASP A 15 18.60 13.64 -0.59
CA ASP A 15 18.15 15.03 -0.53
C ASP A 15 16.63 15.12 -0.34
N THR A 16 15.86 14.20 -0.94
CA THR A 16 14.41 14.09 -0.69
C THR A 16 14.11 13.72 0.77
N LEU A 17 14.85 12.78 1.37
CA LEU A 17 14.71 12.43 2.78
C LEU A 17 15.04 13.63 3.69
N LYS A 18 16.14 14.32 3.40
CA LYS A 18 16.59 15.51 4.12
C LYS A 18 15.56 16.65 4.04
N ALA A 19 14.98 16.88 2.87
CA ALA A 19 13.98 17.93 2.67
C ALA A 19 12.72 17.67 3.51
N ALA A 20 12.27 16.42 3.66
CA ALA A 20 11.11 16.11 4.50
C ALA A 20 11.36 16.37 5.99
N GLY A 21 12.61 16.37 6.45
CA GLY A 21 12.97 16.80 7.82
C GLY A 21 12.52 18.24 8.13
N GLN A 22 12.39 19.11 7.13
CA GLN A 22 11.89 20.47 7.30
C GLN A 22 10.40 20.52 7.66
N GLU A 23 9.66 19.41 7.55
CA GLU A 23 8.28 19.33 8.04
C GLU A 23 8.22 19.57 9.55
N LEU A 24 9.20 19.05 10.30
CA LEU A 24 9.24 19.08 11.76
C LEU A 24 9.35 20.51 12.32
N THR A 25 9.86 21.45 11.51
CA THR A 25 10.07 22.85 11.90
C THR A 25 8.90 23.76 11.53
N LYS A 26 7.82 23.23 10.94
CA LYS A 26 6.67 24.07 10.56
C LYS A 26 5.82 24.44 11.77
N ASP A 27 5.27 25.66 11.75
CA ASP A 27 4.50 26.25 12.84
C ASP A 27 3.28 25.40 13.28
N HIS A 28 2.68 24.65 12.36
CA HIS A 28 1.53 23.78 12.66
C HIS A 28 1.92 22.39 13.16
N VAL A 29 3.21 22.07 13.30
CA VAL A 29 3.68 20.81 13.91
C VAL A 29 4.00 21.06 15.38
N PRO A 30 3.49 20.24 16.34
CA PRO A 30 3.82 20.39 17.75
C PRO A 30 5.33 20.34 18.02
N GLN A 31 5.82 21.27 18.85
CA GLN A 31 7.25 21.46 19.15
C GLN A 31 7.67 20.84 20.49
N ASP A 32 6.80 20.07 21.15
CA ASP A 32 7.16 19.33 22.34
C ASP A 32 8.11 18.16 22.00
N GLU A 33 8.93 17.78 22.98
CA GLU A 33 10.00 16.78 22.81
C GLU A 33 9.46 15.44 22.27
N GLN A 34 8.32 14.99 22.80
CA GLN A 34 7.75 13.70 22.43
C GLN A 34 7.26 13.71 20.97
N SER A 35 6.48 14.72 20.56
CA SER A 35 6.00 14.84 19.19
C SER A 35 7.14 14.97 18.18
N GLN A 36 8.21 15.70 18.53
CA GLN A 36 9.38 15.86 17.66
C GLN A 36 10.16 14.55 17.49
N ALA A 37 10.38 13.81 18.59
CA ALA A 37 11.01 12.49 18.54
C ALA A 37 10.18 11.49 17.71
N GLU A 38 8.85 11.48 17.89
CA GLU A 38 7.95 10.65 17.10
C GLU A 38 7.90 11.06 15.63
N GLY A 39 7.94 12.36 15.33
CA GLY A 39 8.01 12.89 13.97
C GLY A 39 9.27 12.42 13.24
N LEU A 40 10.44 12.49 13.89
CA LEU A 40 11.69 11.97 13.33
C LEU A 40 11.61 10.46 13.07
N ARG A 41 11.06 9.71 14.03
CA ARG A 41 10.83 8.26 13.87
C ARG A 41 9.84 7.96 12.74
N TYR A 42 8.80 8.77 12.58
CA TYR A 42 7.83 8.64 11.50
C TYR A 42 8.49 8.83 10.13
N LEU A 43 9.36 9.83 9.96
CA LEU A 43 10.12 10.02 8.71
C LEU A 43 10.93 8.76 8.35
N SER A 44 11.60 8.12 9.32
CA SER A 44 12.33 6.87 9.04
C SER A 44 11.43 5.70 8.65
N ARG A 45 10.23 5.62 9.22
CA ARG A 45 9.22 4.61 8.85
C ARG A 45 8.74 4.82 7.42
N MET A 46 8.48 6.07 7.05
CA MET A 46 8.05 6.41 5.69
C MET A 46 9.13 6.14 4.64
N ALA A 47 10.41 6.27 5.00
CA ALA A 47 11.52 5.91 4.10
C ALA A 47 11.54 4.39 3.82
N ARG A 48 11.33 3.56 4.85
CA ARG A 48 11.17 2.11 4.68
C ARG A 48 9.98 1.78 3.79
N ALA A 49 8.82 2.38 4.06
CA ALA A 49 7.62 2.20 3.25
C ALA A 49 7.86 2.53 1.77
N ALA A 50 8.52 3.66 1.49
CA ALA A 50 8.80 4.08 0.12
C ALA A 50 9.63 3.05 -0.65
N LEU A 51 10.68 2.49 -0.02
CA LEU A 51 11.55 1.50 -0.62
C LEU A 51 10.86 0.14 -0.79
N GLU A 52 10.21 -0.35 0.27
CA GLU A 52 9.50 -1.63 0.21
C GLU A 52 8.43 -1.61 -0.90
N TRP A 53 7.64 -0.53 -1.00
CA TRP A 53 6.47 -0.54 -1.89
C TRP A 53 6.78 -0.22 -3.34
N TYR A 54 7.77 0.63 -3.59
CA TYR A 54 8.05 1.14 -4.94
C TYR A 54 9.34 0.59 -5.55
N VAL A 55 10.22 -0.01 -4.74
CA VAL A 55 11.44 -0.68 -5.24
C VAL A 55 11.29 -2.20 -5.16
N GLU A 56 10.98 -2.75 -4.00
CA GLU A 56 11.00 -4.21 -3.79
C GLU A 56 9.74 -4.91 -4.31
N PHE A 57 8.55 -4.33 -4.08
CA PHE A 57 7.27 -4.98 -4.37
C PHE A 57 6.49 -4.32 -5.52
N ASN A 58 7.21 -3.70 -6.47
CA ASN A 58 6.65 -2.90 -7.55
C ASN A 58 6.77 -3.57 -8.93
N ASP A 59 6.41 -4.84 -9.01
CA ASP A 59 6.34 -5.60 -10.27
C ASP A 59 4.99 -6.33 -10.38
N ALA A 60 4.12 -5.83 -11.26
CA ALA A 60 2.81 -6.43 -11.52
C ALA A 60 2.90 -7.78 -12.25
N ALA A 61 4.00 -8.11 -12.92
CA ALA A 61 4.16 -9.43 -13.52
C ALA A 61 4.47 -10.51 -12.45
N PHE A 62 5.08 -10.10 -11.34
CA PHE A 62 5.47 -10.96 -10.21
C PHE A 62 4.96 -10.36 -8.89
N PRO A 63 3.63 -10.26 -8.70
CA PRO A 63 3.07 -9.57 -7.56
C PRO A 63 3.38 -10.31 -6.25
N VAL A 64 3.62 -9.52 -5.21
CA VAL A 64 3.84 -10.00 -3.84
C VAL A 64 2.86 -9.28 -2.91
N LEU A 65 2.24 -10.02 -2.00
CA LEU A 65 1.47 -9.42 -0.91
C LEU A 65 2.42 -8.97 0.19
N TYR A 66 2.54 -7.64 0.37
CA TYR A 66 3.29 -7.02 1.46
C TYR A 66 2.35 -6.29 2.43
N GLN A 67 2.82 -5.93 3.62
CA GLN A 67 2.03 -5.18 4.60
C GLN A 67 2.32 -3.68 4.51
N PRO A 68 1.44 -2.86 3.91
CA PRO A 68 1.67 -1.42 3.79
C PRO A 68 1.49 -0.68 5.13
N ALA A 69 0.84 -1.29 6.12
CA ALA A 69 0.73 -0.72 7.45
C ALA A 69 0.76 -1.85 8.47
N HIS A 70 1.59 -1.67 9.49
CA HIS A 70 1.83 -2.64 10.54
C HIS A 70 2.49 -1.95 11.75
N GLU A 71 2.96 -2.70 12.74
CA GLU A 71 3.39 -2.20 14.05
C GLU A 71 4.50 -1.14 13.96
N THR A 72 5.30 -1.16 12.90
CA THR A 72 6.44 -0.27 12.71
C THR A 72 6.43 0.56 11.44
N ILE A 73 5.42 0.42 10.57
CA ILE A 73 5.15 1.33 9.45
C ILE A 73 3.69 1.74 9.57
N LYS A 74 3.44 3.03 9.80
CA LYS A 74 2.12 3.57 10.14
C LYS A 74 1.87 4.79 9.30
N LEU A 75 0.67 4.93 8.76
CA LEU A 75 0.31 6.06 7.91
C LEU A 75 -1.21 6.25 7.88
N GLY A 76 -1.66 7.51 7.86
CA GLY A 76 -3.03 7.86 7.53
C GLY A 76 -4.12 7.33 8.47
N ALA A 77 -3.83 7.28 9.78
CA ALA A 77 -4.72 6.68 10.77
C ALA A 77 -5.01 5.20 10.46
N ASP A 78 -3.93 4.40 10.36
CA ASP A 78 -3.99 2.95 10.23
C ASP A 78 -4.86 2.34 11.32
N ASN A 79 -5.78 1.45 10.93
CA ASN A 79 -6.62 0.74 11.87
C ASN A 79 -5.78 -0.33 12.60
N PRO A 80 -5.57 -0.23 13.93
CA PRO A 80 -4.78 -1.22 14.68
C PRO A 80 -5.40 -2.63 14.66
N ASP A 81 -6.71 -2.73 14.39
CA ASP A 81 -7.41 -4.01 14.32
C ASP A 81 -7.26 -4.68 12.95
N ASN A 82 -6.57 -4.04 12.00
CA ASN A 82 -6.35 -4.61 10.68
C ASN A 82 -5.01 -5.36 10.59
N ILE A 83 -5.02 -6.43 9.80
CA ILE A 83 -3.88 -6.78 8.94
C ILE A 83 -4.17 -6.18 7.57
N TYR A 84 -3.24 -5.35 7.09
CA TYR A 84 -3.27 -4.85 5.73
C TYR A 84 -2.35 -5.69 4.87
N GLN A 85 -2.82 -6.09 3.69
CA GLN A 85 -1.96 -6.64 2.65
C GLN A 85 -2.20 -5.88 1.35
N LYS A 86 -1.14 -5.59 0.60
CA LYS A 86 -1.21 -4.87 -0.66
C LYS A 86 -0.33 -5.57 -1.70
N ALA A 87 -0.75 -5.49 -2.96
CA ALA A 87 0.07 -5.88 -4.10
C ALA A 87 -0.08 -4.83 -5.22
N VAL A 88 1.00 -4.62 -5.97
CA VAL A 88 0.92 -3.93 -7.26
C VAL A 88 0.35 -4.91 -8.29
N ILE A 89 -0.60 -4.43 -9.06
CA ILE A 89 -1.24 -5.18 -10.16
C ILE A 89 -1.27 -4.30 -11.40
N ASP A 90 -1.68 -4.89 -12.50
CA ASP A 90 -1.88 -4.25 -13.80
C ASP A 90 -3.18 -4.80 -14.36
N GLY A 91 -4.18 -3.93 -14.52
CA GLY A 91 -5.51 -4.28 -14.98
C GLY A 91 -5.58 -4.93 -16.37
N ARG A 92 -4.47 -4.98 -17.10
CA ARG A 92 -4.32 -5.70 -18.37
C ARG A 92 -3.95 -7.18 -18.18
N PHE A 93 -3.55 -7.59 -16.98
CA PHE A 93 -3.30 -8.98 -16.63
C PHE A 93 -4.46 -9.53 -15.78
N ASP A 94 -4.55 -10.86 -15.72
CA ASP A 94 -5.43 -11.55 -14.78
C ASP A 94 -4.61 -12.18 -13.65
N TYR A 95 -5.15 -12.14 -12.43
CA TYR A 95 -4.50 -12.68 -11.25
C TYR A 95 -5.41 -13.63 -10.50
N ARG A 96 -4.79 -14.46 -9.66
CA ARG A 96 -5.49 -15.32 -8.72
C ARG A 96 -5.01 -15.04 -7.31
N LEU A 97 -5.97 -14.81 -6.42
CA LEU A 97 -5.79 -14.97 -4.98
C LEU A 97 -6.25 -16.37 -4.58
N SER A 98 -5.49 -17.04 -3.74
CA SER A 98 -5.88 -18.33 -3.19
C SER A 98 -5.35 -18.52 -1.79
N GLY A 99 -6.08 -19.27 -0.96
CA GLY A 99 -5.58 -19.70 0.33
C GLY A 99 -6.67 -20.13 1.30
N LYS A 100 -6.39 -20.02 2.60
CA LYS A 100 -7.30 -20.43 3.68
C LYS A 100 -8.02 -19.21 4.26
N ARG A 101 -9.35 -19.28 4.40
CA ARG A 101 -10.16 -18.16 4.90
C ARG A 101 -9.82 -17.76 6.36
N GLY A 102 -9.32 -18.70 7.17
CA GLY A 102 -9.13 -18.48 8.60
C GLY A 102 -10.47 -18.26 9.33
N SER A 103 -10.42 -17.64 10.50
CA SER A 103 -11.60 -17.31 11.32
C SER A 103 -11.78 -15.83 11.60
N ILE A 104 -10.93 -14.97 11.02
CA ILE A 104 -11.04 -13.51 11.17
C ILE A 104 -12.44 -13.01 10.79
N ASP A 105 -12.99 -12.12 11.59
CA ASP A 105 -14.38 -11.68 11.49
C ASP A 105 -14.68 -11.09 10.11
N TYR A 106 -13.89 -10.09 9.70
CA TYR A 106 -14.11 -9.39 8.44
C TYR A 106 -12.88 -9.42 7.54
N ILE A 107 -13.10 -9.70 6.25
CA ILE A 107 -12.08 -9.54 5.21
C ILE A 107 -12.70 -8.85 3.99
N SER A 108 -12.00 -7.86 3.44
CA SER A 108 -12.34 -7.22 2.19
C SER A 108 -11.14 -7.09 1.25
N PHE A 109 -11.45 -7.06 -0.04
CA PHE A 109 -10.53 -6.97 -1.15
C PHE A 109 -11.00 -5.83 -2.04
N ALA A 110 -10.12 -4.88 -2.31
CA ALA A 110 -10.42 -3.75 -3.16
C ALA A 110 -9.32 -3.57 -4.20
N THR A 111 -9.71 -3.43 -5.46
CA THR A 111 -8.83 -3.00 -6.54
C THR A 111 -9.01 -1.51 -6.74
N SER A 112 -7.95 -0.83 -7.16
CA SER A 112 -8.01 0.61 -7.38
C SER A 112 -7.06 1.07 -8.47
N LYS A 113 -7.37 2.24 -9.03
CA LYS A 113 -6.48 3.01 -9.92
C LYS A 113 -6.06 4.33 -9.30
N GLY A 114 -4.89 4.81 -9.74
CA GLY A 114 -4.27 6.02 -9.23
C GLY A 114 -3.58 5.81 -7.89
N SER A 115 -2.55 6.62 -7.67
CA SER A 115 -1.67 6.52 -6.51
C SER A 115 -1.62 7.82 -5.71
N TYR A 116 -1.44 7.70 -4.40
CA TYR A 116 -1.03 8.84 -3.57
C TYR A 116 0.31 9.44 -4.05
N ALA A 117 1.16 8.64 -4.71
CA ALA A 117 2.39 9.12 -5.33
C ALA A 117 2.15 10.02 -6.56
N GLU A 118 1.00 9.92 -7.24
CA GLU A 118 0.77 10.56 -8.54
C GLU A 118 -0.23 11.71 -8.48
N ASN A 119 -1.40 11.51 -7.85
CA ASN A 119 -2.49 12.50 -7.89
C ASN A 119 -3.29 12.62 -6.58
N PHE A 120 -2.82 12.02 -5.48
CA PHE A 120 -3.50 11.99 -4.18
C PHE A 120 -4.90 11.36 -4.19
N LYS A 121 -5.27 10.65 -5.25
CA LYS A 121 -6.59 10.07 -5.43
C LYS A 121 -6.47 8.60 -5.81
N GLN A 122 -6.89 7.75 -4.90
CA GLN A 122 -7.06 6.33 -5.14
C GLN A 122 -8.55 6.08 -5.40
N ILE A 123 -8.90 5.61 -6.60
CA ILE A 123 -10.27 5.35 -7.03
C ILE A 123 -10.50 3.86 -7.03
N GLU A 124 -11.48 3.38 -6.28
CA GLU A 124 -11.88 1.97 -6.29
C GLU A 124 -12.40 1.55 -7.68
N THR A 125 -11.92 0.41 -8.16
CA THR A 125 -12.29 -0.18 -9.45
C THR A 125 -12.99 -1.53 -9.29
N GLY A 126 -12.95 -2.10 -8.09
CA GLY A 126 -13.66 -3.33 -7.73
C GLY A 126 -13.57 -3.58 -6.24
N PHE A 127 -14.58 -4.29 -5.72
CA PHE A 127 -14.70 -4.59 -4.31
C PHE A 127 -15.33 -5.97 -4.10
N LEU A 128 -14.83 -6.71 -3.12
CA LEU A 128 -15.40 -7.96 -2.64
C LEU A 128 -15.16 -8.06 -1.13
N ASP A 129 -16.07 -8.67 -0.38
CA ASP A 129 -15.88 -8.95 1.03
C ASP A 129 -16.35 -10.36 1.43
N SER A 130 -16.08 -10.74 2.67
CA SER A 130 -16.44 -12.07 3.19
C SER A 130 -17.92 -12.43 3.12
N ASN A 131 -18.82 -11.49 2.90
CA ASN A 131 -20.24 -11.80 2.75
C ASN A 131 -20.56 -12.37 1.36
N SER A 132 -19.65 -12.19 0.40
CA SER A 132 -19.87 -12.50 -1.02
C SER A 132 -18.92 -13.57 -1.55
N ILE A 133 -18.03 -14.11 -0.72
CA ILE A 133 -17.01 -15.08 -1.14
C ILE A 133 -17.50 -16.50 -0.86
N GLU A 134 -17.51 -17.32 -1.91
CA GLU A 134 -17.68 -18.76 -1.84
C GLU A 134 -16.43 -19.40 -1.24
N ILE A 135 -16.62 -20.23 -0.22
CA ILE A 135 -15.57 -20.94 0.50
C ILE A 135 -15.92 -22.43 0.44
N ASP A 136 -14.94 -23.27 0.12
CA ASP A 136 -15.15 -24.71 0.06
C ASP A 136 -15.26 -25.35 1.46
N ALA A 137 -15.61 -26.65 1.49
CA ALA A 137 -15.78 -27.39 2.74
C ALA A 137 -14.49 -27.52 3.57
N ASP A 138 -13.32 -27.34 2.95
CA ASP A 138 -12.01 -27.39 3.59
C ASP A 138 -11.53 -25.99 4.04
N GLY A 139 -12.36 -24.96 3.85
CA GLY A 139 -12.05 -23.57 4.20
C GLY A 139 -11.11 -22.88 3.23
N ASN A 140 -10.93 -23.41 2.01
CA ASN A 140 -10.18 -22.72 0.96
C ASN A 140 -11.08 -21.77 0.18
N PHE A 141 -10.45 -20.74 -0.37
CA PHE A 141 -11.07 -19.87 -1.37
C PHE A 141 -10.09 -19.60 -2.51
N GLU A 142 -10.66 -19.30 -3.67
CA GLU A 142 -9.96 -18.75 -4.83
C GLU A 142 -10.74 -17.50 -5.27
N ILE A 143 -10.06 -16.41 -5.62
CA ILE A 143 -10.66 -15.20 -6.21
C ILE A 143 -9.87 -14.86 -7.47
N ILE A 144 -10.56 -14.65 -8.59
CA ILE A 144 -9.93 -14.16 -9.82
C ILE A 144 -10.07 -12.64 -9.88
N LEU A 145 -8.94 -11.95 -10.06
CA LEU A 145 -8.92 -10.53 -10.38
C LEU A 145 -8.81 -10.42 -11.89
N SER A 146 -9.80 -9.79 -12.53
CA SER A 146 -9.82 -9.63 -13.98
C SER A 146 -10.67 -8.43 -14.40
N ALA A 147 -10.29 -7.78 -15.50
CA ALA A 147 -11.12 -6.78 -16.15
C ALA A 147 -12.30 -7.40 -16.92
N SER A 148 -12.22 -8.70 -17.22
CA SER A 148 -13.33 -9.47 -17.79
C SER A 148 -14.08 -10.20 -16.69
N GLU A 149 -15.41 -10.29 -16.83
CA GLU A 149 -16.26 -11.02 -15.88
C GLU A 149 -15.84 -12.49 -15.79
N GLN A 150 -15.81 -13.01 -14.56
CA GLN A 150 -15.43 -14.39 -14.26
C GLN A 150 -16.54 -15.10 -13.49
N LEU A 151 -16.57 -16.43 -13.56
CA LEU A 151 -17.50 -17.24 -12.77
C LEU A 151 -17.01 -17.37 -11.32
N GLY A 152 -17.96 -17.45 -10.39
CA GLY A 152 -17.67 -17.61 -8.95
C GLY A 152 -17.11 -16.33 -8.33
N ASN A 153 -16.11 -16.50 -7.48
CA ASN A 153 -15.44 -15.41 -6.79
C ASN A 153 -14.62 -14.55 -7.76
N TRP A 154 -15.21 -13.45 -8.22
CA TRP A 154 -14.58 -12.48 -9.10
C TRP A 154 -14.40 -11.15 -8.37
N LEU A 155 -13.18 -10.62 -8.38
CA LEU A 155 -12.87 -9.26 -7.96
C LEU A 155 -12.67 -8.40 -9.22
N PRO A 156 -13.60 -7.47 -9.52
CA PRO A 156 -13.51 -6.65 -10.72
C PRO A 156 -12.22 -5.84 -10.79
N MET A 157 -11.75 -5.59 -12.02
CA MET A 157 -10.75 -4.58 -12.33
C MET A 157 -11.22 -3.76 -13.54
N ASP A 158 -10.60 -2.61 -13.74
CA ASP A 158 -10.54 -1.96 -15.04
C ASP A 158 -9.10 -2.04 -15.59
N THR A 159 -8.89 -1.69 -16.86
CA THR A 159 -7.57 -1.74 -17.49
C THR A 159 -6.58 -0.72 -16.91
N GLU A 160 -7.04 0.22 -16.08
CA GLU A 160 -6.24 1.22 -15.39
C GLU A 160 -5.93 0.84 -13.93
N SER A 161 -6.43 -0.31 -13.46
CA SER A 161 -6.22 -0.77 -12.09
C SER A 161 -4.76 -1.09 -11.84
N GLU A 162 -4.23 -0.59 -10.73
CA GLU A 162 -2.79 -0.63 -10.43
C GLU A 162 -2.47 -1.21 -9.04
N SER A 163 -3.46 -1.34 -8.15
CA SER A 163 -3.23 -1.93 -6.83
C SER A 163 -4.39 -2.75 -6.31
N LEU A 164 -4.05 -3.81 -5.58
CA LEU A 164 -4.95 -4.59 -4.73
C LEU A 164 -4.68 -4.22 -3.27
N LEU A 165 -5.72 -3.97 -2.49
CA LEU A 165 -5.67 -3.82 -1.04
C LEU A 165 -6.60 -4.84 -0.38
N ILE A 166 -6.05 -5.62 0.54
CA ILE A 166 -6.77 -6.55 1.39
C ILE A 166 -6.78 -5.99 2.80
N ARG A 167 -7.96 -5.91 3.40
CA ARG A 167 -8.14 -5.57 4.81
C ARG A 167 -8.69 -6.78 5.53
N GLN A 168 -8.00 -7.20 6.56
CA GLN A 168 -8.35 -8.29 7.45
C GLN A 168 -8.60 -7.67 8.83
N THR A 169 -9.85 -7.47 9.23
CA THR A 169 -10.20 -6.75 10.45
C THR A 169 -10.59 -7.74 11.54
N PHE A 170 -9.86 -7.72 12.64
CA PHE A 170 -10.14 -8.52 13.82
C PHE A 170 -11.30 -7.91 14.62
N LEU A 171 -12.19 -8.75 15.15
CA LEU A 171 -13.05 -8.36 16.26
C LEU A 171 -12.37 -8.68 17.59
N ASP A 172 -11.78 -9.88 17.72
CA ASP A 172 -10.88 -10.26 18.82
C ASP A 172 -9.65 -11.00 18.28
N ARG A 173 -8.51 -10.29 18.23
CA ARG A 173 -7.24 -10.81 17.71
C ARG A 173 -6.70 -12.02 18.49
N ALA A 174 -7.14 -12.24 19.73
CA ALA A 174 -6.70 -13.39 20.52
C ALA A 174 -7.45 -14.69 20.19
N LEU A 175 -8.65 -14.59 19.60
CA LEU A 175 -9.54 -15.72 19.32
C LEU A 175 -9.65 -16.07 17.83
N GLU A 176 -9.09 -15.22 16.97
CA GLU A 176 -9.24 -15.30 15.53
C GLU A 176 -7.92 -15.65 14.83
N ALA A 177 -8.02 -16.39 13.74
CA ALA A 177 -6.92 -16.68 12.83
C ALA A 177 -7.11 -15.86 11.53
N PRO A 178 -6.08 -15.11 11.09
CA PRO A 178 -6.15 -14.41 9.81
C PRO A 178 -6.27 -15.39 8.64
N ALA A 179 -6.78 -14.90 7.52
CA ALA A 179 -6.69 -15.59 6.25
C ALA A 179 -5.23 -15.67 5.80
N ASP A 180 -4.82 -16.85 5.33
CA ASP A 180 -3.55 -17.06 4.62
C ASP A 180 -3.83 -16.92 3.13
N ILE A 181 -3.15 -15.99 2.46
CA ILE A 181 -3.48 -15.55 1.11
C ILE A 181 -2.21 -15.43 0.30
N GLN A 182 -2.24 -15.97 -0.91
CA GLN A 182 -1.19 -15.84 -1.91
C GLN A 182 -1.77 -15.19 -3.16
N ILE A 183 -0.94 -14.40 -3.86
CA ILE A 183 -1.26 -13.80 -5.16
C ILE A 183 -0.31 -14.33 -6.22
N GLN A 184 -0.82 -14.50 -7.43
CA GLN A 184 -0.02 -14.81 -8.61
C GLN A 184 -0.73 -14.38 -9.88
N ARG A 185 0.05 -14.04 -10.92
CA ARG A 185 -0.48 -13.87 -12.27
C ARG A 185 -0.98 -15.21 -12.82
N LEU A 186 -2.08 -15.21 -13.56
CA LEU A 186 -2.63 -16.41 -14.19
C LEU A 186 -1.71 -16.93 -15.30
N ASP A 187 -1.21 -16.03 -16.15
CA ASP A 187 -0.17 -16.37 -17.11
C ASP A 187 1.19 -16.51 -16.40
N ARG A 188 1.72 -17.74 -16.41
CA ARG A 188 2.99 -18.13 -15.77
C ARG A 188 4.14 -18.33 -16.75
N SER A 189 3.99 -17.89 -17.99
CA SER A 189 5.03 -18.03 -19.01
C SER A 189 6.21 -17.06 -18.83
N ALA A 190 5.99 -15.95 -18.12
CA ALA A 190 7.01 -14.95 -17.86
C ALA A 190 8.00 -15.40 -16.76
N MET A 191 9.25 -14.95 -16.89
CA MET A 191 10.31 -15.07 -15.88
C MET A 191 10.76 -13.66 -15.46
N PRO A 192 11.17 -13.43 -14.20
CA PRO A 192 11.67 -12.14 -13.78
C PRO A 192 12.92 -11.77 -14.58
N GLU A 193 12.90 -10.60 -15.21
CA GLU A 193 14.07 -10.08 -15.92
C GLU A 193 15.09 -9.53 -14.91
N PRO A 194 16.40 -9.55 -15.23
CA PRO A 194 17.40 -8.88 -14.42
C PRO A 194 17.07 -7.39 -14.23
N LEU A 195 17.29 -6.87 -13.03
CA LEU A 195 17.05 -5.46 -12.73
C LEU A 195 17.86 -4.56 -13.67
N THR A 196 17.17 -3.67 -14.37
CA THR A 196 17.78 -2.69 -15.27
C THR A 196 17.97 -1.34 -14.59
N ALA A 197 18.92 -0.55 -15.09
CA ALA A 197 19.13 0.81 -14.62
C ALA A 197 17.91 1.72 -14.86
N GLU A 198 17.10 1.44 -15.88
CA GLU A 198 15.87 2.18 -16.18
C GLU A 198 14.79 1.87 -15.13
N LYS A 199 14.53 0.59 -14.86
CA LYS A 199 13.53 0.16 -13.87
C LYS A 199 13.85 0.73 -12.49
N ILE A 200 15.10 0.57 -12.02
CA ILE A 200 15.47 1.06 -10.69
C ILE A 200 15.39 2.59 -10.59
N THR A 201 15.71 3.31 -11.67
CA THR A 201 15.56 4.78 -11.70
C THR A 201 14.10 5.18 -11.56
N THR A 202 13.20 4.56 -12.33
CA THR A 202 11.74 4.82 -12.24
C THR A 202 11.17 4.45 -10.87
N ASP A 203 11.63 3.34 -10.28
CA ASP A 203 11.22 2.91 -8.95
C ASP A 203 11.63 3.90 -7.87
N PHE A 204 12.85 4.42 -7.92
CA PHE A 204 13.32 5.49 -7.03
C PHE A 204 12.53 6.79 -7.21
N ASP A 205 12.20 7.16 -8.46
CA ASP A 205 11.36 8.34 -8.72
C ASP A 205 9.99 8.22 -8.06
N LYS A 206 9.36 7.03 -8.16
CA LYS A 206 8.08 6.73 -7.49
C LYS A 206 8.21 6.71 -5.97
N ALA A 207 9.26 6.11 -5.42
CA ALA A 207 9.52 6.08 -3.99
C ALA A 207 9.68 7.50 -3.41
N MET A 208 10.44 8.37 -4.10
CA MET A 208 10.59 9.78 -3.72
C MET A 208 9.27 10.54 -3.81
N ALA A 209 8.49 10.33 -4.87
CA ALA A 209 7.18 10.97 -5.04
C ALA A 209 6.23 10.56 -3.91
N PHE A 210 6.10 9.27 -3.62
CA PHE A 210 5.33 8.76 -2.50
C PHE A 210 5.75 9.39 -1.18
N TYR A 211 7.05 9.37 -0.87
CA TYR A 211 7.57 9.88 0.38
C TYR A 211 7.20 11.36 0.60
N ARG A 212 7.44 12.21 -0.40
CA ARG A 212 7.11 13.66 -0.33
C ARG A 212 5.60 13.88 -0.21
N ASN A 213 4.83 13.20 -1.06
CA ASN A 213 3.39 13.43 -1.17
C ASN A 213 2.66 12.96 0.09
N THR A 214 2.99 11.78 0.61
CA THR A 214 2.34 11.21 1.79
C THR A 214 2.62 12.01 3.05
N ILE A 215 3.86 12.48 3.25
CA ILE A 215 4.19 13.36 4.38
C ILE A 215 3.45 14.69 4.26
N GLY A 216 3.45 15.31 3.08
CA GLY A 216 2.74 16.56 2.83
C GLY A 216 1.23 16.44 3.04
N LEU A 217 0.62 15.36 2.58
CA LEU A 217 -0.82 15.09 2.71
C LEU A 217 -1.24 14.99 4.18
N PHE A 218 -0.58 14.12 4.97
CA PHE A 218 -0.99 13.92 6.36
C PHE A 218 -0.62 15.10 7.26
N SER A 219 0.43 15.84 6.92
CA SER A 219 0.73 17.12 7.58
C SER A 219 -0.38 18.15 7.29
N LYS A 220 -0.84 18.24 6.04
CA LYS A 220 -1.97 19.11 5.67
C LYS A 220 -3.24 18.72 6.43
N TRP A 221 -3.60 17.44 6.45
CA TRP A 221 -4.78 16.96 7.19
C TRP A 221 -4.67 17.23 8.69
N SER A 222 -3.49 17.02 9.28
CA SER A 222 -3.26 17.30 10.71
C SER A 222 -3.47 18.79 11.01
N ARG A 223 -3.05 19.69 10.11
CA ARG A 223 -3.31 21.12 10.23
C ARG A 223 -4.81 21.45 10.16
N GLU A 224 -5.54 20.85 9.22
CA GLU A 224 -6.98 21.06 9.04
C GLU A 224 -7.79 20.54 10.25
N ILE A 225 -7.45 19.35 10.77
CA ILE A 225 -8.08 18.79 11.97
C ILE A 225 -7.86 19.71 13.19
N ARG A 226 -6.68 20.33 13.29
CA ARG A 226 -6.36 21.28 14.36
C ARG A 226 -7.21 22.56 14.34
N GLU A 227 -7.91 22.87 13.26
CA GLU A 227 -8.83 24.01 13.20
C GLU A 227 -10.07 23.78 14.09
N ASN A 228 -10.41 22.53 14.38
CA ASN A 228 -11.53 22.14 15.25
C ASN A 228 -11.09 21.10 16.29
N PRO A 229 -10.18 21.45 17.22
CA PRO A 229 -9.61 20.50 18.16
C PRO A 229 -10.69 19.95 19.11
N ASN A 230 -10.52 18.70 19.54
CA ASN A 230 -11.46 18.00 20.42
C ASN A 230 -12.88 17.84 19.84
N SER A 231 -13.00 17.82 18.51
CA SER A 231 -14.23 17.50 17.79
C SER A 231 -14.02 16.32 16.84
N LEU A 232 -15.11 15.66 16.45
CA LEU A 232 -15.10 14.56 15.47
C LEU A 232 -16.21 14.79 14.43
N PRO A 233 -16.02 15.72 13.48
CA PRO A 233 -17.03 16.02 12.46
C PRO A 233 -17.18 14.86 11.48
N LEU A 234 -18.39 14.69 10.93
CA LEU A 234 -18.65 13.83 9.78
C LEU A 234 -18.27 14.63 8.52
N TRP A 235 -17.08 14.41 7.99
CA TRP A 235 -16.58 15.01 6.74
C TRP A 235 -16.83 14.09 5.55
#